data_AF-A0A4S3FEA8-F1
#
_entry.id   AF-A0A4S3FEA8-F1
#
_cell.length_a   1.000
_cell.length_b   1.000
_cell.length_c   1.000
_cell.angle_alpha   90.00
_cell.angle_beta   90.00
_cell.angle_gamma   90.00
#
_symmetry.space_group_name_H-M   'P 1'
#
loop_
_entity.id
_entity.type
_entity.pdbx_description
1 polymer ?
#
loop_
_entity_poly.entity_id
_entity_poly.type
_entity_poly.pdbx_seq_one_letter_code
_entity_poly.pdbx_strand_id
1 'polypeptide(L)'
;MKPSLSKIVGGNASAKSKRRKVITIATRVTDALSPYVACRIGCSDCCHMNTMIYEHEAIRLAEVTGRKMVRLAYRPINEVFAHGAKFNGKPCPFLREDRCSVYEDRPLVCRTHHSLLDNPTSCNMEIPPAKQTRPPMYDPDLLEKPYIELNVKHNPAEPWGNIAEFFPD
;
A
#
# COMPACT_ATOMS: atom_id res chain seq x y z
N MET A 1 -24.81 -10.07 -7.81
CA MET A 1 -23.77 -11.12 -7.85
C MET A 1 -22.40 -10.44 -7.76
N LYS A 2 -21.82 -10.30 -6.56
CA LYS A 2 -20.50 -9.65 -6.41
C LYS A 2 -19.44 -10.54 -7.08
N PRO A 3 -18.62 -10.03 -8.02
CA PRO A 3 -17.54 -10.83 -8.56
C PRO A 3 -16.58 -11.18 -7.42
N SER A 4 -16.48 -12.47 -7.09
CA SER A 4 -15.46 -12.95 -6.17
C SER A 4 -14.09 -12.52 -6.68
N LEU A 5 -13.22 -12.00 -5.80
CA LEU A 5 -11.84 -11.66 -6.16
C LEU A 5 -11.09 -12.88 -6.74
N SER A 6 -11.47 -14.10 -6.32
CA SER A 6 -10.97 -15.34 -6.93
C SER A 6 -11.25 -15.45 -8.44
N LYS A 7 -12.36 -14.89 -8.94
CA LYS A 7 -12.66 -14.81 -10.39
C LYS A 7 -11.74 -13.83 -11.11
N ILE A 8 -11.30 -12.78 -10.43
CA ILE A 8 -10.31 -11.85 -11.00
C ILE A 8 -8.96 -12.56 -11.06
N VAL A 9 -8.50 -13.19 -9.98
CA VAL A 9 -7.20 -13.89 -9.95
C VAL A 9 -7.16 -15.05 -10.97
N GLY A 10 -8.23 -15.86 -11.02
CA GLY A 10 -8.36 -17.01 -11.91
C GLY A 10 -8.68 -16.70 -13.37
N GLY A 11 -9.04 -15.46 -13.70
CA GLY A 11 -9.44 -15.06 -15.05
C GLY A 11 -8.29 -15.02 -16.06
N ASN A 12 -8.65 -15.00 -17.36
CA ASN A 12 -7.73 -15.01 -18.50
C ASN A 12 -7.21 -13.63 -18.94
N ALA A 13 -7.54 -12.55 -18.22
CA ALA A 13 -7.05 -11.21 -18.53
C ALA A 13 -5.53 -11.08 -18.28
N SER A 14 -4.90 -10.00 -18.76
CA SER A 14 -3.50 -9.71 -18.43
C SER A 14 -3.32 -9.41 -16.93
N ALA A 15 -2.12 -9.64 -16.38
CA ALA A 15 -1.82 -9.33 -14.98
C ALA A 15 -2.05 -7.83 -14.67
N LYS A 16 -1.64 -6.93 -15.56
CA LYS A 16 -1.93 -5.49 -15.47
C LYS A 16 -3.44 -5.21 -15.36
N SER A 17 -4.26 -5.86 -16.17
CA SER A 17 -5.72 -5.72 -16.13
C SER A 17 -6.31 -6.25 -14.82
N LYS A 18 -5.84 -7.41 -14.35
CA LYS A 18 -6.27 -7.99 -13.06
C LYS A 18 -5.90 -7.10 -11.88
N ARG A 19 -4.65 -6.62 -11.79
CA ARG A 19 -4.18 -5.67 -10.77
C ARG A 19 -5.04 -4.40 -10.75
N ARG A 20 -5.29 -3.80 -11.92
CA ARG A 20 -6.15 -2.61 -12.03
C ARG A 20 -7.58 -2.86 -11.52
N LYS A 21 -8.15 -4.04 -11.76
CA LYS A 21 -9.47 -4.41 -11.22
C LYS A 21 -9.44 -4.51 -9.70
N VAL A 22 -8.40 -5.09 -9.10
CA VAL A 22 -8.25 -5.15 -7.64
C VAL A 22 -8.14 -3.73 -7.06
N ILE A 23 -7.30 -2.86 -7.63
CA ILE A 23 -7.17 -1.46 -7.21
C ILE A 23 -8.50 -0.70 -7.33
N THR A 24 -9.26 -0.95 -8.39
CA THR A 24 -10.60 -0.35 -8.56
C THR A 24 -11.56 -0.78 -7.46
N ILE A 25 -11.53 -2.06 -7.07
CA ILE A 25 -12.36 -2.57 -5.97
C ILE A 25 -11.92 -1.97 -4.64
N ALA A 26 -10.62 -1.91 -4.37
CA ALA A 26 -10.08 -1.29 -3.15
C ALA A 26 -10.45 0.20 -3.04
N THR A 27 -10.47 0.92 -4.17
CA THR A 27 -10.94 2.31 -4.23
C THR A 27 -12.42 2.41 -3.84
N ARG A 28 -13.29 1.56 -4.40
CA ARG A 28 -14.72 1.54 -4.02
C ARG A 28 -14.95 1.21 -2.55
N VAL A 29 -14.13 0.34 -1.96
CA VAL A 29 -14.18 0.05 -0.51
C VAL A 29 -13.79 1.29 0.28
N THR A 30 -12.71 1.97 -0.12
CA THR A 30 -12.28 3.24 0.50
C THR A 30 -13.37 4.30 0.43
N ASP A 31 -13.97 4.50 -0.73
CA ASP A 31 -15.03 5.50 -0.93
C ASP A 31 -16.23 5.22 -0.01
N ALA A 32 -16.61 3.94 0.12
CA ALA A 32 -17.70 3.52 1.00
C ALA A 32 -17.37 3.68 2.49
N LEU A 33 -16.09 3.57 2.87
CA LEU A 33 -15.63 3.78 4.25
C LEU A 33 -15.42 5.25 4.59
N SER A 34 -15.19 6.12 3.60
CA SER A 34 -14.83 7.54 3.80
C SER A 34 -15.71 8.33 4.78
N PRO A 35 -17.04 8.09 4.92
CA PRO A 35 -17.85 8.80 5.91
C PRO A 35 -17.64 8.34 7.36
N TYR A 36 -16.94 7.21 7.56
CA TYR A 36 -16.83 6.49 8.83
C TYR A 36 -15.38 6.40 9.34
N VAL A 37 -14.43 7.06 8.68
CA VAL A 37 -13.00 6.98 9.00
C VAL A 37 -12.38 8.36 9.06
N ALA A 38 -11.37 8.53 9.93
CA ALA A 38 -10.56 9.75 9.98
C ALA A 38 -9.72 9.97 8.71
N CYS A 39 -9.42 8.88 7.99
CA CYS A 39 -8.53 8.87 6.83
C CYS A 39 -9.16 9.61 5.65
N ARG A 40 -8.57 10.76 5.28
CA ARG A 40 -8.94 11.57 4.11
C ARG A 40 -7.71 12.23 3.53
N ILE A 41 -7.85 12.85 2.35
CA ILE A 41 -6.81 13.73 1.81
C ILE A 41 -6.46 14.78 2.89
N GLY A 42 -5.17 14.89 3.22
CA GLY A 42 -4.69 15.76 4.32
C GLY A 42 -4.39 15.03 5.64
N CYS A 43 -4.62 13.72 5.72
CA CYS A 43 -4.06 12.87 6.78
C CYS A 43 -2.73 12.26 6.30
N SER A 44 -1.66 12.40 7.08
CA SER A 44 -0.29 11.93 6.77
C SER A 44 0.29 10.93 7.77
N ASP A 45 -0.45 10.54 8.81
CA ASP A 45 0.08 9.68 9.88
C ASP A 45 0.63 8.34 9.34
N CYS A 46 -0.13 7.67 8.45
CA CYS A 46 0.32 6.42 7.83
C CYS A 46 1.47 6.62 6.82
N CYS A 47 1.73 7.85 6.36
CA CYS A 47 2.86 8.14 5.47
C CYS A 47 4.21 8.05 6.19
N HIS A 48 4.22 7.83 7.50
CA HIS A 48 5.43 7.57 8.30
C HIS A 48 5.60 6.08 8.65
N MET A 49 4.67 5.22 8.22
CA MET A 49 4.74 3.78 8.45
C MET A 49 5.68 3.08 7.47
N ASN A 50 6.21 1.93 7.89
CA ASN A 50 6.92 1.02 7.00
C ASN A 50 5.97 0.51 5.89
N THR A 51 6.15 1.02 4.67
CA THR A 51 5.25 0.79 3.54
C THR A 51 5.93 -0.09 2.49
N MET A 52 5.51 -1.36 2.42
CA MET A 52 6.08 -2.35 1.48
C MET A 52 5.24 -2.42 0.21
N ILE A 53 5.88 -2.30 -0.94
CA ILE A 53 5.22 -2.31 -2.25
C ILE A 53 5.93 -3.26 -3.22
N TYR A 54 5.19 -3.73 -4.22
CA TYR A 54 5.78 -4.46 -5.33
C TYR A 54 6.39 -3.50 -6.36
N GLU A 55 7.37 -4.00 -7.12
CA GLU A 55 8.03 -3.23 -8.16
C GLU A 55 7.05 -2.67 -9.20
N HIS A 56 6.02 -3.41 -9.62
CA HIS A 56 5.02 -2.85 -10.55
C HIS A 56 4.24 -1.65 -9.99
N GLU A 57 4.07 -1.56 -8.67
CA GLU A 57 3.47 -0.38 -8.03
C GLU A 57 4.46 0.77 -8.06
N ALA A 58 5.75 0.52 -7.80
CA ALA A 58 6.80 1.52 -7.96
C ALA A 58 6.91 2.03 -9.40
N ILE A 59 6.81 1.15 -10.41
CA ILE A 59 6.76 1.55 -11.83
C ILE A 59 5.58 2.49 -12.07
N ARG A 60 4.39 2.16 -11.57
CA ARG A 60 3.21 3.02 -11.70
C ARG A 60 3.45 4.40 -11.08
N LEU A 61 4.06 4.45 -9.89
CA LEU A 61 4.40 5.70 -9.23
C LEU A 61 5.42 6.52 -10.02
N ALA A 62 6.44 5.88 -10.61
CA ALA A 62 7.41 6.53 -11.48
C ALA A 62 6.73 7.10 -12.74
N GLU A 63 5.83 6.34 -13.38
CA GLU A 63 5.07 6.76 -14.56
C GLU A 63 4.22 8.01 -14.31
N VAL A 64 3.51 8.08 -13.18
CA VAL A 64 2.59 9.22 -12.89
C VAL A 64 3.29 10.45 -12.36
N THR A 65 4.45 10.28 -11.75
CA THR A 65 5.19 11.39 -11.14
C THR A 65 6.35 11.89 -11.98
N GLY A 66 6.81 11.09 -12.95
CA GLY A 66 8.07 11.33 -13.65
C GLY A 66 9.32 11.14 -12.79
N ARG A 67 9.18 10.68 -11.53
CA ARG A 67 10.33 10.44 -10.65
C ARG A 67 11.10 9.22 -11.12
N LYS A 68 12.44 9.34 -11.10
CA LYS A 68 13.33 8.21 -11.31
C LYS A 68 13.17 7.23 -10.15
N MET A 69 12.94 5.96 -10.47
CA MET A 69 12.99 4.86 -9.51
C MET A 69 14.27 4.05 -9.71
N VAL A 70 14.68 3.32 -8.67
CA VAL A 70 15.67 2.25 -8.76
C VAL A 70 14.98 0.90 -8.77
N ARG A 71 15.63 -0.10 -9.39
CA ARG A 71 15.18 -1.49 -9.41
C ARG A 71 15.81 -2.22 -8.23
N LEU A 72 15.03 -3.05 -7.56
CA LEU A 72 15.50 -3.87 -6.45
C LEU A 72 15.76 -5.30 -6.92
N ALA A 73 16.65 -6.01 -6.23
CA ALA A 73 16.71 -7.46 -6.37
C ALA A 73 15.54 -8.11 -5.61
N TYR A 74 15.05 -9.25 -6.10
CA TYR A 74 14.16 -10.08 -5.31
C TYR A 74 14.85 -10.54 -4.03
N ARG A 75 14.13 -10.48 -2.91
CA ARG A 75 14.59 -10.90 -1.58
C ARG A 75 13.47 -11.67 -0.87
N PRO A 76 13.81 -12.63 0.00
CA PRO A 76 12.83 -13.29 0.86
C PRO A 76 12.25 -12.32 1.89
N ILE A 77 11.06 -12.66 2.42
CA ILE A 77 10.25 -11.81 3.29
C ILE A 77 10.99 -11.25 4.51
N ASN A 78 11.81 -12.07 5.16
CA ASN A 78 12.60 -11.69 6.33
C ASN A 78 13.62 -10.58 6.00
N GLU A 79 14.31 -10.70 4.87
CA GLU A 79 15.26 -9.66 4.41
C GLU A 79 14.52 -8.39 4.03
N VAL A 80 13.41 -8.51 3.31
CA VAL A 80 12.59 -7.37 2.90
C VAL A 80 12.14 -6.55 4.12
N PHE A 81 11.64 -7.22 5.17
CA PHE A 81 11.26 -6.53 6.41
C PHE A 81 12.46 -5.96 7.18
N ALA A 82 13.58 -6.67 7.25
CA ALA A 82 14.80 -6.18 7.91
C ALA A 82 15.32 -4.90 7.25
N HIS A 83 15.35 -4.86 5.91
CA HIS A 83 15.74 -3.67 5.14
C HIS A 83 14.74 -2.52 5.28
N GLY A 84 13.43 -2.83 5.33
CA GLY A 84 12.37 -1.84 5.48
C GLY A 84 12.33 -1.16 6.85
N ALA A 85 12.77 -1.87 7.91
CA ALA A 85 12.65 -1.40 9.31
C ALA A 85 13.27 -0.01 9.55
N LYS A 86 14.36 0.33 8.85
CA LYS A 86 15.02 1.64 8.99
C LYS A 86 14.19 2.84 8.50
N PHE A 87 13.13 2.60 7.72
CA PHE A 87 12.22 3.64 7.23
C PHE A 87 11.00 3.83 8.13
N ASN A 88 10.85 3.02 9.18
CA ASN A 88 9.77 3.19 10.13
C ASN A 88 9.90 4.53 10.87
N GLY A 89 8.86 5.35 10.85
CA GLY A 89 8.89 6.73 11.38
C GLY A 89 9.56 7.75 10.45
N LYS A 90 10.01 7.36 9.26
CA LYS A 90 10.54 8.29 8.24
C LYS A 90 9.43 8.70 7.28
N PRO A 91 9.42 9.96 6.80
CA PRO A 91 8.42 10.40 5.86
C PRO A 91 8.53 9.62 4.54
N CYS A 92 7.38 9.19 4.01
CA CYS A 92 7.28 8.60 2.68
C CYS A 92 7.88 9.56 1.63
N PRO A 93 8.60 9.05 0.60
CA PRO A 93 9.17 9.89 -0.45
C PRO A 93 8.16 10.76 -1.21
N PHE A 94 6.86 10.41 -1.13
CA PHE A 94 5.76 11.13 -1.78
C PHE A 94 4.94 12.00 -0.81
N LEU A 95 5.38 12.15 0.44
CA LEU A 95 4.75 13.06 1.39
C LEU A 95 5.22 14.50 1.11
N ARG A 96 4.30 15.44 0.92
CA ARG A 96 4.57 16.87 0.71
C ARG A 96 3.55 17.67 1.50
N GLU A 97 4.02 18.54 2.40
CA GLU A 97 3.14 19.42 3.21
C GLU A 97 1.95 18.65 3.84
N ASP A 98 2.25 17.52 4.51
CA ASP A 98 1.26 16.62 5.11
C ASP A 98 0.22 16.02 4.15
N ARG A 99 0.54 16.01 2.85
CA ARG A 99 -0.32 15.44 1.81
C ARG A 99 0.45 14.45 0.94
N CYS A 100 -0.19 13.32 0.67
CA CYS A 100 0.34 12.34 -0.27
C CYS A 100 0.23 12.91 -1.70
N SER A 101 1.36 13.14 -2.37
CA SER A 101 1.39 13.66 -3.74
C SER A 101 0.89 12.68 -4.79
N VAL A 102 0.72 11.40 -4.43
CA VAL A 102 0.23 10.31 -5.28
C VAL A 102 -1.06 9.69 -4.74
N TYR A 103 -1.91 10.49 -4.07
CA TYR A 103 -3.09 9.99 -3.35
C TYR A 103 -3.99 9.06 -4.20
N GLU A 104 -4.21 9.43 -5.46
CA GLU A 104 -5.04 8.67 -6.42
C GLU A 104 -4.37 7.36 -6.89
N ASP A 105 -3.04 7.34 -6.95
CA ASP A 105 -2.21 6.23 -7.41
C ASP A 105 -1.54 5.47 -6.26
N ARG A 106 -2.03 5.67 -5.03
CA ARG A 106 -1.53 4.98 -3.84
C ARG A 106 -1.44 3.45 -4.07
N PRO A 107 -0.32 2.83 -3.66
CA PRO A 107 -0.17 1.37 -3.64
C PRO A 107 -1.31 0.68 -2.89
N LEU A 108 -1.53 -0.61 -3.16
CA LEU A 108 -2.67 -1.33 -2.56
C LEU A 108 -2.63 -1.25 -1.03
N VAL A 109 -1.48 -1.48 -0.41
CA VAL A 109 -1.32 -1.45 1.06
C VAL A 109 -1.74 -0.11 1.67
N CYS A 110 -1.44 1.00 0.99
CA CYS A 110 -1.84 2.34 1.45
C CYS A 110 -3.34 2.59 1.24
N ARG A 111 -3.95 1.91 0.27
CA ARG A 111 -5.38 2.02 -0.08
C ARG A 111 -6.25 1.14 0.80
N THR A 112 -5.68 0.11 1.42
CA THR A 112 -6.39 -0.82 2.30
C THR A 112 -6.20 -0.52 3.78
N HIS A 113 -5.26 0.35 4.14
CA HIS A 113 -5.03 0.78 5.51
C HIS A 113 -5.99 1.90 5.93
N HIS A 114 -7.12 1.53 6.56
CA HIS A 114 -8.13 2.48 7.05
C HIS A 114 -8.48 2.22 8.52
N SER A 115 -8.05 3.14 9.40
CA SER A 115 -8.52 3.20 10.78
C SER A 115 -10.02 3.52 10.82
N LEU A 116 -10.79 2.68 11.52
CA LEU A 116 -12.22 2.89 11.80
C LEU A 116 -12.46 3.79 13.02
N LEU A 117 -11.43 4.52 13.48
CA LEU A 117 -11.54 5.54 14.51
C LEU A 117 -11.84 6.90 13.88
N ASP A 118 -12.46 7.79 14.67
CA ASP A 118 -12.76 9.18 14.29
C ASP A 118 -11.50 10.08 14.24
N ASN A 119 -10.36 9.58 14.73
CA ASN A 119 -9.07 10.26 14.69
C ASN A 119 -7.95 9.33 14.18
N PRO A 120 -6.83 9.89 13.67
CA PRO A 120 -5.74 9.08 13.13
C PRO A 120 -4.69 8.68 14.17
N THR A 121 -4.90 8.95 15.48
CA THR A 121 -3.85 8.81 16.52
C THR A 121 -3.19 7.43 16.56
N SER A 122 -3.93 6.34 16.35
CA SER A 122 -3.34 4.99 16.30
C SER A 122 -2.39 4.76 15.12
N CYS A 123 -2.44 5.62 14.10
CA CYS A 123 -1.53 5.61 12.95
C CYS A 123 -0.29 6.50 13.17
N ASN A 124 -0.22 7.30 14.24
CA ASN A 124 0.89 8.20 14.51
C ASN A 124 2.13 7.40 14.95
N MET A 125 3.22 7.51 14.16
CA MET A 125 4.49 6.82 14.39
C MET A 125 5.41 7.50 15.41
N GLU A 126 5.04 8.67 15.93
CA GLU A 126 5.70 9.32 17.07
C GLU A 126 5.32 8.67 18.41
N ILE A 127 4.24 7.89 18.44
CA ILE A 127 3.85 7.12 19.63
C ILE A 127 4.91 6.03 19.88
N PRO A 128 5.46 5.93 21.10
CA PRO A 128 6.43 4.89 21.42
C PRO A 128 5.88 3.48 21.12
N PRO A 129 6.68 2.55 20.57
CA PRO A 129 6.20 1.22 20.17
C PRO A 129 5.45 0.45 21.28
N ALA A 130 5.90 0.60 22.54
CA ALA A 130 5.25 -0.04 23.69
C ALA A 130 3.83 0.47 23.99
N LYS A 131 3.45 1.63 23.44
CA LYS A 131 2.11 2.25 23.58
C LYS A 131 1.33 2.25 22.26
N GLN A 132 1.93 1.76 21.19
CA GLN A 132 1.29 1.76 19.89
C GLN A 132 0.19 0.71 19.86
N THR A 133 -1.00 1.11 19.42
CA THR A 133 -2.15 0.23 19.27
C THR A 133 -2.46 0.08 17.79
N ARG A 134 -2.81 -1.13 17.36
CA ARG A 134 -3.34 -1.32 16.01
C ARG A 134 -4.76 -0.74 15.99
N PRO A 135 -5.08 0.20 15.08
CA PRO A 135 -6.45 0.70 15.00
C PRO A 135 -7.40 -0.45 14.64
N PRO A 136 -8.68 -0.38 15.07
CA PRO A 136 -9.71 -1.22 14.47
C PRO A 136 -9.77 -0.91 12.98
N MET A 137 -9.73 -1.96 12.16
CA MET A 137 -9.82 -1.88 10.70
C MET A 137 -10.83 -2.93 10.22
N TYR A 138 -11.41 -2.72 9.05
CA TYR A 138 -11.99 -3.85 8.32
C TYR A 138 -10.89 -4.86 7.99
N ASP A 139 -11.24 -6.11 7.68
CA ASP A 139 -10.24 -7.11 7.30
C ASP A 139 -9.61 -6.76 5.93
N PRO A 140 -8.36 -6.26 5.87
CA PRO A 140 -7.74 -5.90 4.60
C PRO A 140 -7.34 -7.13 3.79
N ASP A 141 -7.24 -8.31 4.41
CA ASP A 141 -6.90 -9.57 3.74
C ASP A 141 -7.94 -9.94 2.68
N LEU A 142 -9.17 -9.44 2.82
CA LEU A 142 -10.20 -9.56 1.79
C LEU A 142 -9.75 -9.04 0.43
N LEU A 143 -8.82 -8.06 0.39
CA LEU A 143 -8.24 -7.49 -0.83
C LEU A 143 -6.77 -7.85 -1.01
N GLU A 144 -5.99 -7.82 0.07
CA GLU A 144 -4.54 -8.02 0.03
C GLU A 144 -4.17 -9.47 -0.31
N LYS A 145 -4.81 -10.49 0.28
CA LYS A 145 -4.47 -11.89 -0.02
C LYS A 145 -4.69 -12.25 -1.50
N PRO A 146 -5.85 -11.95 -2.12
CA PRO A 146 -6.03 -12.18 -3.55
C PRO A 146 -5.04 -11.40 -4.42
N TYR A 147 -4.61 -10.21 -4.00
CA TYR A 147 -3.60 -9.43 -4.72
C TYR A 147 -2.21 -10.07 -4.64
N ILE A 148 -1.82 -10.54 -3.45
CA ILE A 148 -0.58 -11.28 -3.22
C ILE A 148 -0.58 -12.55 -4.07
N GLU A 149 -1.66 -13.34 -4.02
CA GLU A 149 -1.82 -14.55 -4.84
C GLU A 149 -1.70 -14.25 -6.34
N LEU A 150 -2.35 -13.17 -6.80
CA LEU A 150 -2.26 -12.71 -8.19
C LEU A 150 -0.81 -12.39 -8.58
N ASN A 151 -0.09 -11.67 -7.72
CA ASN A 151 1.28 -11.24 -7.99
C ASN A 151 2.24 -12.42 -7.98
N VAL A 152 2.17 -13.29 -6.97
CA VAL A 152 2.99 -14.51 -6.87
C VAL A 152 2.74 -15.45 -8.05
N LYS A 153 1.49 -15.63 -8.47
CA LYS A 153 1.16 -16.45 -9.65
C LYS A 153 1.69 -15.84 -10.96
N HIS A 154 1.75 -14.52 -11.06
CA HIS A 154 2.23 -13.83 -12.26
C HIS A 154 3.75 -13.81 -12.33
N ASN A 155 4.40 -13.47 -11.22
CA ASN A 155 5.85 -13.39 -11.09
C ASN A 155 6.24 -13.73 -9.63
N PRO A 156 6.64 -14.98 -9.34
CA PRO A 156 6.96 -15.41 -7.98
C PRO A 156 8.24 -14.75 -7.43
N ALA A 157 9.08 -14.20 -8.31
CA ALA A 157 10.31 -13.50 -7.96
C ALA A 157 10.22 -12.00 -8.27
N GLU A 158 9.01 -11.40 -8.22
CA GLU A 158 8.86 -9.96 -8.38
C GLU A 158 9.56 -9.23 -7.22
N PRO A 159 10.49 -8.29 -7.51
CA PRO A 159 11.09 -7.49 -6.45
C PRO A 159 10.04 -6.70 -5.68
N TRP A 160 10.25 -6.61 -4.38
CA TRP A 160 9.40 -5.88 -3.46
C TRP A 160 10.24 -5.38 -2.29
N GLY A 161 9.79 -4.31 -1.67
CA GLY A 161 10.59 -3.57 -0.70
C GLY A 161 9.84 -2.37 -0.16
N ASN A 162 10.49 -1.64 0.74
CA ASN A 162 9.92 -0.39 1.23
C ASN A 162 9.86 0.62 0.06
N ILE A 163 8.79 1.41 -0.02
CA ILE A 163 8.61 2.44 -1.05
C ILE A 163 9.82 3.39 -1.18
N ALA A 164 10.49 3.71 -0.07
CA ALA A 164 11.70 4.54 -0.07
C ALA A 164 12.94 3.85 -0.65
N GLU A 165 12.99 2.52 -0.69
CA GLU A 165 14.06 1.81 -1.39
C GLU A 165 13.96 2.00 -2.91
N PHE A 166 12.74 2.09 -3.45
CA PHE A 166 12.52 2.35 -4.88
C PHE A 166 12.74 3.82 -5.26
N PHE A 167 12.58 4.74 -4.32
CA PHE A 167 12.67 6.19 -4.53
C PHE A 167 13.60 6.83 -3.50
N PRO A 168 14.91 6.54 -3.56
CA PRO A 168 15.90 7.24 -2.74
C PRO A 168 15.90 8.74 -3.09
N ASP A 169 16.27 9.56 -2.11
CA ASP A 169 16.42 11.02 -2.27
C ASP A 169 17.48 11.40 -3.32
#